data_AF-A0A1C6I2G7-F1
#
_entry.id   AF-A0A1C6I2G7-F1
#
_cell.length_a   1.000
_cell.length_b   1.000
_cell.length_c   1.000
_cell.angle_alpha   90.00
_cell.angle_beta   90.00
_cell.angle_gamma   90.00
#
_symmetry.space_group_name_H-M   'P 1'
#
loop_
_entity.id
_entity.type
_entity.pdbx_description
1 polymer ?
#
loop_
_entity_poly.entity_id
_entity_poly.type
_entity_poly.pdbx_seq_one_letter_code
_entity_poly.pdbx_strand_id
1 'polypeptide(L)'
;MLWLFFFCEKYDSIVMEQVENIFVPDFGKSRYLKENPALTSVNSLLIDLNDFQFFMPPIQYFPPYTEKSVDRICTDLEKGQIRQSEFPSYVIQAHIPYIAPRDLVNVYPLFEL
;
A
#
# COMPACT_ATOMS: atom_id res chain seq x y z
N MET A 1 -10.45 -5.16 15.47
CA MET A 1 -10.34 -4.72 14.07
C MET A 1 -9.10 -5.41 13.49
N LEU A 2 -9.26 -6.61 12.95
CA LEU A 2 -8.15 -7.39 12.39
C LEU A 2 -7.75 -6.77 11.04
N TRP A 3 -6.71 -5.94 11.06
CA TRP A 3 -6.00 -5.49 9.86
C TRP A 3 -5.03 -6.59 9.46
N LEU A 4 -5.50 -7.63 8.80
CA LEU A 4 -4.67 -8.82 8.52
C LEU A 4 -4.82 -9.27 7.07
N PHE A 5 -4.44 -8.40 6.13
CA PHE A 5 -3.98 -8.83 4.80
C PHE A 5 -2.84 -7.90 4.37
N PHE A 6 -1.62 -8.34 4.65
CA PHE A 6 -0.39 -7.68 4.25
C PHE A 6 0.11 -8.32 2.96
N PHE A 7 0.39 -7.50 1.95
CA PHE A 7 1.36 -7.85 0.93
C PHE A 7 2.43 -6.77 0.90
N CYS A 8 3.68 -7.19 1.13
CA CYS A 8 4.84 -6.32 1.21
C CYS A 8 5.75 -6.72 0.05
N GLU A 9 5.86 -5.86 -0.95
CA GLU A 9 6.77 -6.07 -2.07
C GLU A 9 7.91 -5.05 -2.01
N LYS A 10 9.11 -5.52 -2.34
CA LYS A 10 10.29 -4.66 -2.49
C LYS A 10 10.06 -3.73 -3.70
N TYR A 11 10.53 -2.49 -3.64
CA TYR A 11 10.46 -1.54 -4.76
C TYR A 11 10.95 -2.13 -6.11
N ASP A 12 11.90 -3.07 -6.08
CA ASP A 12 12.48 -3.70 -7.27
C ASP A 12 11.51 -4.57 -8.10
N SER A 13 10.32 -4.89 -7.58
CA SER A 13 9.35 -5.74 -8.30
C SER A 13 8.08 -5.01 -8.75
N ILE A 14 7.91 -3.76 -8.32
CA ILE A 14 6.88 -2.84 -8.81
C ILE A 14 7.52 -1.91 -9.83
N VAL A 15 6.93 -1.84 -11.04
CA VAL A 15 7.46 -0.96 -12.08
C VAL A 15 7.08 0.47 -11.73
N MET A 16 8.07 1.30 -11.40
CA MET A 16 7.87 2.72 -11.19
C MET A 16 7.89 3.43 -12.54
N GLU A 17 6.78 4.07 -12.91
CA GLU A 17 6.74 4.98 -14.05
C GLU A 17 6.99 6.41 -13.56
N GLN A 18 7.93 7.08 -14.21
CA GLN A 18 8.21 8.47 -13.93
C GLN A 18 7.34 9.36 -14.82
N VAL A 19 6.39 10.07 -14.22
CA VAL A 19 5.55 11.06 -14.91
C VAL A 19 5.78 12.40 -14.21
N GLU A 20 6.35 13.38 -14.93
CA GLU A 20 6.48 14.77 -14.44
C GLU A 20 7.15 14.91 -13.05
N ASN A 21 8.20 14.11 -12.77
CA ASN A 21 8.91 14.02 -11.48
C ASN A 21 8.15 13.31 -10.34
N ILE A 22 7.07 12.60 -10.66
CA ILE A 22 6.34 11.74 -9.73
C ILE A 22 6.67 10.29 -10.10
N PHE A 23 7.15 9.51 -9.12
CA PHE A 23 7.27 8.07 -9.26
C PHE A 23 5.92 7.43 -8.98
N VAL A 24 5.24 6.97 -10.02
CA VAL A 24 3.97 6.26 -9.90
C VAL A 24 4.25 4.76 -10.02
N PRO A 25 4.09 3.98 -8.94
CA PRO A 25 4.11 2.53 -9.02
C PRO A 25 2.92 2.05 -9.83
N ASP A 26 3.19 1.37 -10.94
CA ASP A 26 2.19 0.68 -11.72
C ASP A 26 2.12 -0.78 -11.26
N PHE A 27 1.20 -1.06 -10.33
CA PHE A 27 0.96 -2.44 -9.88
C PHE A 27 0.50 -3.34 -11.03
N GLY A 28 -0.17 -2.78 -12.04
CA GLY A 28 -0.54 -3.42 -13.31
C GLY A 28 0.64 -4.04 -14.05
N LYS A 29 1.85 -3.49 -13.86
CA LYS A 29 3.09 -3.94 -14.49
C LYS A 29 4.01 -4.73 -13.56
N SER A 30 3.60 -4.94 -12.30
CA SER A 30 4.38 -5.72 -11.32
C SER A 30 4.66 -7.14 -11.80
N ARG A 31 5.76 -7.73 -11.31
CA ARG A 31 6.03 -9.16 -11.54
C ARG A 31 4.95 -10.03 -10.90
N TYR A 32 4.42 -9.60 -9.75
CA TYR A 32 3.41 -10.34 -9.00
C TYR A 32 2.09 -10.54 -9.77
N LEU A 33 1.59 -9.53 -10.50
CA LEU A 33 0.40 -9.69 -11.34
C LEU A 33 0.63 -10.62 -12.54
N LYS A 34 1.87 -10.72 -13.05
CA LYS A 34 2.18 -11.70 -14.11
C LYS A 34 2.02 -13.14 -13.62
N GLU A 35 2.34 -13.37 -12.35
CA GLU A 35 2.20 -14.68 -11.70
C GLU A 35 0.76 -14.92 -11.17
N ASN A 36 0.01 -13.84 -10.91
CA ASN A 36 -1.35 -13.89 -10.34
C ASN A 36 -2.33 -12.97 -11.12
N PRO A 37 -2.67 -13.28 -12.39
CA PRO A 37 -3.49 -12.42 -13.24
C PRO A 37 -4.93 -12.24 -12.73
N ALA A 38 -5.42 -13.13 -11.87
CA ALA A 38 -6.72 -12.98 -11.22
C ALA A 38 -6.81 -11.75 -10.30
N LEU A 39 -5.66 -11.20 -9.89
CA LEU A 39 -5.58 -10.04 -9.00
C LEU A 39 -5.57 -8.71 -9.77
N THR A 40 -5.55 -8.73 -11.11
CA THR A 40 -5.59 -7.50 -11.93
C THR A 40 -6.90 -6.71 -11.75
N SER A 41 -7.99 -7.38 -11.38
CA SER A 41 -9.28 -6.73 -11.10
C SER A 41 -9.43 -6.24 -9.65
N VAL A 42 -8.42 -6.45 -8.81
CA VAL A 42 -8.48 -6.12 -7.39
C VAL A 42 -8.02 -4.66 -7.20
N ASN A 43 -8.87 -3.85 -6.58
CA ASN A 43 -8.57 -2.44 -6.30
C ASN A 43 -7.66 -2.32 -5.07
N SER A 44 -6.35 -2.55 -5.26
CA SER A 44 -5.37 -2.43 -4.18
C SER A 44 -5.08 -0.97 -3.84
N LEU A 45 -5.10 -0.66 -2.55
CA LEU A 45 -4.60 0.60 -2.02
C LEU A 45 -3.11 0.43 -1.76
N LEU A 46 -2.29 1.24 -2.40
CA LEU A 46 -0.84 1.17 -2.28
C LEU A 46 -0.35 2.37 -1.45
N ILE A 47 0.58 2.14 -0.52
CA ILE A 47 1.15 3.18 0.35
C ILE A 47 2.60 2.83 0.72
N ASP A 48 3.48 3.83 0.89
CA ASP A 48 4.83 3.58 1.43
C ASP A 48 4.75 3.07 2.88
N LEU A 49 5.62 2.14 3.27
CA LEU A 49 5.60 1.54 4.61
C LEU A 49 5.75 2.59 5.72
N ASN A 50 6.57 3.62 5.54
CA ASN A 50 6.76 4.65 6.56
C ASN A 50 5.54 5.58 6.63
N ASP A 51 4.92 5.91 5.48
CA ASP A 51 3.66 6.65 5.44
C ASP A 51 2.55 5.87 6.15
N PHE A 52 2.47 4.56 5.90
CA PHE A 52 1.53 3.68 6.59
C PHE A 52 1.77 3.67 8.10
N GLN A 53 3.02 3.50 8.54
CA GLN A 53 3.37 3.50 9.96
C GLN A 53 3.03 4.82 10.65
N PHE A 54 3.27 5.95 9.99
CA PHE A 54 2.88 7.27 10.48
C PHE A 54 1.36 7.44 10.57
N PHE A 55 0.62 6.90 9.61
CA PHE A 55 -0.84 7.02 9.55
C PHE A 55 -1.57 6.09 10.54
N MET A 56 -0.90 5.10 11.12
CA MET A 56 -1.49 4.22 12.12
C MET A 56 -1.83 4.97 13.43
N PRO A 57 -3.06 4.84 13.96
CA PRO A 57 -3.42 5.46 15.23
C PRO A 57 -2.61 4.91 16.42
N PRO A 58 -2.24 5.75 17.40
CA PRO A 58 -2.45 7.20 17.43
C PRO A 58 -1.45 7.92 16.51
N ILE A 59 -1.95 8.86 15.69
CA ILE A 59 -1.09 9.68 14.83
C ILE A 59 -0.21 10.57 15.70
N GLN A 60 1.10 10.43 15.56
CA GLN A 60 2.09 11.24 16.25
C GLN A 60 2.94 11.98 15.24
N TYR A 61 3.05 13.31 15.39
CA TYR A 61 3.86 14.14 14.51
C TYR A 61 5.32 14.11 14.95
N PHE A 62 6.19 13.56 14.11
CA PHE A 62 7.65 13.56 14.31
C PHE A 62 8.32 13.96 12.99
N PRO A 63 9.39 14.78 13.01
CA PRO A 63 10.09 15.15 11.78
C PRO A 63 10.54 13.90 10.98
N PRO A 64 10.32 13.85 9.65
CA PRO A 64 9.84 14.92 8.78
C PRO A 64 8.32 15.05 8.65
N TYR A 65 7.53 14.17 9.29
CA TYR A 65 6.07 14.18 9.19
C TYR A 65 5.42 15.33 9.95
N THR A 66 4.42 15.93 9.31
CA THR A 66 3.65 17.06 9.83
C THR A 66 2.15 16.84 9.62
N GLU A 67 1.30 17.74 10.09
CA GLU A 67 -0.14 17.72 9.77
C GLU A 67 -0.38 17.70 8.25
N LYS A 68 0.43 18.42 7.47
CA LYS A 68 0.32 18.43 6.00
C LYS A 68 0.60 17.06 5.38
N SER A 69 1.38 16.22 6.04
CA SER A 69 1.64 14.86 5.59
C SER A 69 0.38 13.99 5.67
N VAL A 70 -0.49 14.24 6.65
CA VAL A 70 -1.79 13.57 6.76
C VAL A 70 -2.66 13.95 5.56
N ASP A 71 -2.80 15.24 5.26
CA ASP A 71 -3.59 15.72 4.11
C ASP A 71 -3.06 15.16 2.79
N ARG A 72 -1.74 15.09 2.63
CA ARG A 72 -1.08 14.47 1.46
C ARG A 72 -1.46 13.00 1.35
N ILE A 73 -1.23 12.20 2.41
CA ILE A 73 -1.50 10.76 2.40
C ILE A 73 -2.98 10.48 2.12
N CYS A 74 -3.90 11.22 2.74
CA CYS A 74 -5.34 11.11 2.46
C CYS A 74 -5.65 11.38 0.98
N THR A 75 -5.13 12.48 0.42
CA THR A 75 -5.33 12.84 -0.98
C THR A 75 -4.78 11.78 -1.93
N ASP A 76 -3.61 11.23 -1.61
CA ASP A 76 -2.93 10.20 -2.39
C ASP A 76 -3.76 8.90 -2.38
N LEU A 77 -4.26 8.47 -1.20
CA LEU A 77 -5.15 7.32 -1.05
C LEU A 77 -6.48 7.48 -1.78
N GLU A 78 -7.13 8.65 -1.67
CA GLU A 78 -8.40 8.94 -2.34
C GLU A 78 -8.29 8.89 -3.87
N LYS A 79 -7.14 9.32 -4.41
CA LYS A 79 -6.88 9.35 -5.85
C LYS A 79 -6.24 8.05 -6.37
N GLY A 80 -5.93 7.11 -5.49
CA GLY A 80 -5.18 5.90 -5.85
C GLY A 80 -3.79 6.20 -6.41
N GLN A 81 -3.15 7.27 -5.94
CA GLN A 81 -1.83 7.70 -6.38
C GLN A 81 -0.80 7.40 -5.30
N ILE A 82 0.42 7.06 -5.70
CA ILE A 82 1.56 7.08 -4.78
C ILE A 82 2.48 8.21 -5.20
N ARG A 83 2.90 8.97 -4.21
CA ARG A 83 3.99 9.94 -4.31
C ARG A 83 5.13 9.50 -3.42
N GLN A 84 6.31 10.06 -3.65
CA GLN A 84 7.44 9.83 -2.77
C GLN A 84 7.09 10.35 -1.36
N SER A 85 7.21 9.46 -0.37
CA SER A 85 7.04 9.79 1.04
C SER A 85 8.06 10.84 1.51
N GLU A 86 7.71 11.63 2.53
CA GLU A 86 8.65 12.51 3.23
C GLU A 86 9.84 11.73 3.82
N PHE A 87 9.63 10.46 4.17
CA PHE A 87 10.67 9.56 4.60
C PHE A 87 10.54 8.22 3.86
N PRO A 88 11.08 8.11 2.63
CA PRO A 88 10.85 6.94 1.78
C PRO A 88 11.48 5.69 2.39
N SER A 89 10.66 4.66 2.64
CA SER A 89 11.14 3.33 3.04
C SER A 89 11.65 2.51 1.86
N TYR A 90 11.25 2.89 0.64
CA TYR A 90 11.41 2.08 -0.57
C TYR A 90 10.76 0.69 -0.44
N VAL A 91 9.71 0.61 0.37
CA VAL A 91 8.87 -0.57 0.54
C VAL A 91 7.43 -0.13 0.42
N ILE A 92 6.70 -0.69 -0.55
CA ILE A 92 5.28 -0.40 -0.72
C ILE A 92 4.47 -1.49 -0.05
N GLN A 93 3.54 -1.06 0.80
CA GLN A 93 2.52 -1.89 1.38
C GLN A 93 1.26 -1.82 0.50
N ALA A 94 0.83 -2.98 0.02
CA ALA A 94 -0.41 -3.11 -0.72
C ALA A 94 -1.51 -3.62 0.21
N HIS A 95 -2.57 -2.82 0.35
CA HIS A 95 -3.80 -3.18 1.01
C HIS A 95 -4.81 -3.70 0.00
N ILE A 96 -5.19 -4.96 0.19
CA ILE A 96 -6.25 -5.60 -0.59
C ILE A 96 -7.60 -5.07 -0.08
N PRO A 97 -8.59 -4.82 -0.97
CA PRO A 97 -9.93 -4.42 -0.57
C PRO A 97 -10.54 -5.47 0.36
N TYR A 98 -11.56 -5.05 1.12
CA TYR A 98 -12.27 -5.91 2.05
C TYR A 98 -12.66 -7.25 1.41
N ILE A 99 -12.14 -8.35 1.96
CA ILE A 99 -12.50 -9.72 1.61
C ILE A 99 -13.51 -10.21 2.65
N ALA A 100 -14.70 -10.62 2.23
CA ALA A 100 -15.67 -11.16 3.17
C ALA A 100 -15.20 -12.53 3.71
N PRO A 101 -15.53 -12.91 4.96
CA PRO A 101 -15.06 -14.18 5.53
C PRO A 101 -15.39 -15.42 4.70
N ARG A 102 -16.54 -15.41 4.00
CA ARG A 102 -16.97 -16.49 3.10
C ARG A 102 -16.07 -16.68 1.87
N ASP A 103 -15.31 -15.66 1.50
CA ASP A 103 -14.44 -15.65 0.33
C ASP A 103 -12.99 -16.04 0.68
N LEU A 104 -12.70 -16.28 1.97
CA LEU A 104 -11.40 -16.77 2.45
C LEU A 104 -11.29 -18.28 2.25
N VAL A 105 -10.41 -18.70 1.34
CA VAL A 105 -10.23 -20.11 0.98
C VAL A 105 -9.01 -20.78 1.62
N ASN A 106 -7.99 -20.01 2.01
CA ASN A 106 -6.74 -20.52 2.59
C ASN A 106 -6.22 -19.53 3.65
N VAL A 107 -6.42 -19.86 4.92
CA VAL A 107 -6.03 -19.01 6.07
C VAL A 107 -4.87 -19.68 6.78
N TYR A 108 -3.80 -18.92 7.05
CA TYR A 108 -2.70 -19.44 7.85
C TYR A 108 -3.21 -19.79 9.26
N PRO A 109 -2.87 -20.98 9.81
CA PRO A 109 -3.36 -21.42 11.11
C PRO A 109 -2.81 -20.61 12.30
N LEU A 110 -2.04 -19.55 12.03
CA LEU A 110 -1.43 -18.67 13.03
C LEU A 110 -2.42 -17.66 13.63
N PHE A 111 -3.55 -17.40 12.99
CA PHE A 111 -4.50 -16.38 13.42
C PHE A 111 -5.91 -16.95 13.51
N GLU A 112 -6.57 -16.72 14.65
CA GLU A 112 -8.02 -16.92 14.77
C GLU A 112 -8.73 -15.76 14.04
N LEU A 113 -9.77 -16.09 13.26
CA LEU A 113 -10.57 -15.13 12.47
C LEU A 113 -11.74 -14.56 13.26
#